data_AF-A0A4R5FEX6-F1
#
_entry.id   AF-A0A4R5FEX6-F1
#
_cell.length_a   1.000
_cell.length_b   1.000
_cell.length_c   1.000
_cell.angle_alpha   90.00
_cell.angle_beta   90.00
_cell.angle_gamma   90.00
#
_symmetry.space_group_name_H-M   'P 1'
#
loop_
_entity.id
_entity.type
_entity.pdbx_description
1 polymer ?
#
loop_
_entity_poly.entity_id
_entity_poly.type
_entity_poly.pdbx_seq_one_letter_code
_entity_poly.pdbx_strand_id
1 'polypeptide(L)'
;MKQLTWKLILPLTVISFGTITKWWYTLPVDAPDTLYSGFPFPFAGDGWHTSMSLQIFVLELIVDFLIYFLLWFVIVFSINKYLTKIKTYKIVTIGLWTISGIIILGASYIASFPEHIFYFKRPYEMEIMETGYKFTWQKTERPDYYKYHPKHTKE
;
A
#
# COMPACT_ATOMS: atom_id res chain seq x y z
N MET A 1 -25.30 -7.89 6.76
CA MET A 1 -24.14 -7.19 6.14
C MET A 1 -23.52 -6.15 7.06
N LYS A 2 -24.24 -5.14 7.59
CA LYS A 2 -23.66 -4.08 8.45
C LYS A 2 -22.72 -4.59 9.56
N GLN A 3 -23.12 -5.61 10.32
CA GLN A 3 -22.26 -6.17 11.37
C GLN A 3 -21.00 -6.87 10.84
N LEU A 4 -21.08 -7.57 9.71
CA LEU A 4 -19.93 -8.22 9.07
C LEU A 4 -18.95 -7.18 8.51
N THR A 5 -19.46 -6.04 8.04
CA THR A 5 -18.64 -4.92 7.56
C THR A 5 -17.68 -4.45 8.64
N TRP A 6 -18.18 -4.20 9.86
CA TRP A 6 -17.36 -3.73 10.97
C TRP A 6 -16.54 -4.82 11.66
N LYS A 7 -17.08 -6.03 11.79
CA LYS A 7 -16.42 -7.11 12.55
C LYS A 7 -15.38 -7.88 11.73
N LEU A 8 -15.46 -7.84 10.40
CA LEU A 8 -14.65 -8.70 9.54
C LEU A 8 -14.07 -7.94 8.34
N ILE A 9 -14.90 -7.28 7.53
CA ILE A 9 -14.44 -6.68 6.26
C ILE A 9 -13.43 -5.56 6.53
N LEU A 10 -13.76 -4.62 7.42
CA LEU A 10 -12.88 -3.48 7.72
C LEU A 10 -11.52 -3.91 8.29
N PRO A 11 -11.43 -4.78 9.33
CA PRO A 11 -10.13 -5.19 9.81
C PRO A 11 -9.34 -6.03 8.79
N LEU A 12 -9.99 -6.90 8.00
CA LEU A 12 -9.30 -7.61 6.91
C LEU A 12 -8.76 -6.64 5.85
N THR A 13 -9.50 -5.59 5.54
CA THR A 13 -9.05 -4.52 4.64
C THR A 13 -7.77 -3.88 5.16
N VAL A 14 -7.76 -3.44 6.43
CA VAL A 14 -6.58 -2.82 7.06
C VAL A 14 -5.38 -3.77 7.07
N ILE A 15 -5.59 -5.03 7.45
CA ILE A 15 -4.51 -6.03 7.50
C ILE A 15 -3.93 -6.26 6.10
N SER A 16 -4.78 -6.53 5.10
CA SER A 16 -4.31 -6.78 3.75
C SER A 16 -3.64 -5.55 3.11
N PHE A 17 -4.21 -4.35 3.28
CA PHE A 17 -3.64 -3.10 2.80
C PHE A 17 -2.28 -2.80 3.44
N GLY A 18 -2.13 -3.07 4.74
CA GLY A 18 -0.89 -2.83 5.47
C GLY A 18 0.19 -3.90 5.26
N THR A 19 -0.16 -5.09 4.75
CA THR A 19 0.77 -6.23 4.64
C THR A 19 1.12 -6.61 3.21
N ILE A 20 0.17 -6.51 2.27
CA ILE A 20 0.35 -6.88 0.87
C ILE A 20 0.37 -5.60 0.07
N THR A 21 1.45 -5.36 -0.65
CA THR A 21 1.56 -4.20 -1.54
C THR A 21 2.31 -4.59 -2.80
N LYS A 22 2.25 -3.70 -3.80
CA LYS A 22 3.03 -3.82 -5.02
C LYS A 22 4.11 -2.75 -4.99
N TRP A 23 5.34 -3.13 -5.32
CA TRP A 23 6.42 -2.18 -5.54
C TRP A 23 6.50 -1.82 -7.02
N TRP A 24 6.91 -0.60 -7.29
CA TRP A 24 7.02 -0.02 -8.62
C TRP A 24 8.37 0.65 -8.73
N TYR A 25 9.21 0.20 -9.65
CA TYR A 25 10.43 0.90 -10.02
C TYR A 25 10.14 1.76 -11.23
N THR A 26 10.34 3.06 -11.05
CA THR A 26 9.92 4.07 -12.02
C THR A 26 10.98 5.14 -12.23
N LEU A 27 10.96 5.75 -13.41
CA LEU A 27 11.77 6.90 -13.77
C LEU A 27 10.87 8.15 -13.83
N PRO A 28 10.87 9.01 -12.80
CA PRO A 28 10.17 10.29 -12.86
C PRO A 28 10.85 11.23 -13.87
N VAL A 29 10.08 12.08 -14.56
CA VAL A 29 10.60 12.93 -15.66
C VAL A 29 11.71 13.89 -15.20
N ASP A 30 11.63 14.41 -13.97
CA ASP A 30 12.55 15.41 -13.43
C ASP A 30 13.16 14.99 -12.08
N ALA A 31 13.31 13.69 -11.84
CA ALA A 31 13.77 13.18 -10.56
C ALA A 31 14.55 11.86 -10.65
N PRO A 32 15.29 11.47 -9.60
CA PRO A 32 16.04 10.22 -9.62
C PRO A 32 15.09 9.01 -9.65
N ASP A 33 15.63 7.90 -10.15
CA ASP A 33 15.00 6.58 -10.09
C ASP A 33 14.45 6.30 -8.69
N THR A 34 13.15 6.02 -8.62
CA THR A 34 12.45 5.93 -7.35
C THR A 34 11.66 4.62 -7.26
N LEU A 35 11.68 4.02 -6.07
CA LEU A 35 10.78 2.93 -5.72
C LEU A 35 9.52 3.50 -5.08
N TYR A 36 8.38 3.15 -5.65
CA TYR A 36 7.07 3.40 -5.06
C TYR A 36 6.47 2.11 -4.52
N SER A 37 5.54 2.27 -3.58
CA SER A 37 4.72 1.22 -3.00
C SER A 37 3.24 1.60 -3.10
N GLY A 38 2.39 0.61 -3.36
CA GLY A 38 0.95 0.76 -3.42
C GLY A 38 0.30 -0.21 -4.40
N PHE A 39 -0.99 -0.48 -4.25
CA PHE A 39 -1.71 -1.36 -5.17
C PHE A 39 -3.22 -1.01 -5.18
N PRO A 40 -3.83 -0.82 -6.36
CA PRO A 40 -3.23 -0.88 -7.69
C PRO A 40 -2.44 0.36 -8.09
N PHE A 41 -2.48 1.45 -7.32
CA PHE A 41 -1.75 2.68 -7.65
C PHE A 41 -0.54 2.89 -6.74
N PRO A 42 0.58 3.45 -7.25
CA PRO A 42 1.70 3.83 -6.40
C PRO A 42 1.31 5.07 -5.59
N PHE A 43 1.01 4.88 -4.31
CA PHE A 43 0.57 5.95 -3.40
C PHE A 43 1.67 6.45 -2.47
N ALA A 44 2.75 5.70 -2.27
CA ALA A 44 3.88 6.09 -1.44
C ALA A 44 5.19 5.91 -2.20
N GLY A 45 6.13 6.83 -2.07
CA GLY A 45 7.48 6.70 -2.66
C GLY A 45 8.55 7.32 -1.79
N ASP A 46 9.81 7.05 -2.10
CA ASP A 46 10.94 7.68 -1.43
C ASP A 46 10.94 9.21 -1.70
N GLY A 47 11.12 10.01 -0.65
CA GLY A 47 11.30 11.45 -0.78
C GLY A 47 12.69 11.81 -1.29
N TRP A 48 12.76 12.83 -2.14
CA TRP A 48 14.02 13.23 -2.80
C TRP A 48 14.87 14.22 -2.00
N HIS A 49 14.31 14.78 -0.92
CA HIS A 49 14.96 15.86 -0.17
C HIS A 49 15.77 15.35 1.04
N THR A 50 15.35 14.24 1.66
CA THR A 50 15.98 13.70 2.88
C THR A 50 15.95 12.18 2.87
N SER A 51 17.03 11.53 3.31
CA SER A 51 17.05 10.10 3.59
C SER A 51 15.92 9.71 4.55
N MET A 52 15.17 8.65 4.24
CA MET A 52 13.99 8.18 5.02
C MET A 52 12.73 9.06 4.93
N SER A 53 12.72 10.13 4.12
CA SER A 53 11.47 10.85 3.82
C SER A 53 10.57 10.04 2.88
N LEU A 54 9.25 10.20 3.02
CA LEU A 54 8.25 9.59 2.15
C LEU A 54 7.46 10.69 1.43
N GLN A 55 7.11 10.42 0.17
CA GLN A 55 6.10 11.16 -0.57
C GLN A 55 4.81 10.34 -0.55
N ILE A 56 3.74 10.92 -0.04
CA ILE A 56 2.44 10.24 0.09
C ILE A 56 1.42 10.96 -0.80
N PHE A 57 0.81 10.22 -1.72
CA PHE A 57 -0.25 10.67 -2.62
C PHE A 57 -1.60 10.25 -2.05
N VAL A 58 -2.32 11.21 -1.47
CA VAL A 58 -3.50 10.97 -0.65
C VAL A 58 -4.66 10.38 -1.47
N LEU A 59 -4.89 10.87 -2.68
CA LEU A 59 -5.96 10.37 -3.55
C LEU A 59 -5.72 8.90 -3.92
N GLU A 60 -4.51 8.56 -4.37
CA GLU A 60 -4.10 7.21 -4.72
C GLU A 60 -4.19 6.29 -3.50
N LEU A 61 -3.78 6.74 -2.31
CA LEU A 61 -3.90 5.99 -1.06
C LEU A 61 -5.37 5.67 -0.73
N ILE A 62 -6.26 6.66 -0.84
CA ILE A 62 -7.69 6.47 -0.58
C ILE A 62 -8.31 5.52 -1.60
N VAL A 63 -8.00 5.69 -2.88
CA VAL A 63 -8.51 4.83 -3.95
C VAL A 63 -8.05 3.39 -3.75
N ASP A 64 -6.77 3.17 -3.46
CA ASP A 64 -6.24 1.85 -3.15
C ASP A 64 -6.96 1.24 -1.95
N PHE A 65 -7.06 1.96 -0.83
CA PHE A 65 -7.76 1.47 0.36
C PHE A 65 -9.21 1.08 0.05
N LEU A 66 -9.93 1.88 -0.76
CA LEU A 66 -11.29 1.57 -1.20
C LEU A 66 -11.34 0.32 -2.08
N ILE A 67 -10.33 0.06 -2.90
CA ILE A 67 -10.24 -1.14 -3.73
C ILE A 67 -10.04 -2.39 -2.85
N TYR A 68 -9.14 -2.34 -1.86
CA TYR A 68 -9.00 -3.42 -0.88
C TYR A 68 -10.31 -3.65 -0.11
N PHE A 69 -10.99 -2.57 0.29
CA PHE A 69 -12.28 -2.65 0.96
C PHE A 69 -13.33 -3.32 0.07
N LEU A 70 -13.42 -2.91 -1.20
CA LEU A 70 -14.36 -3.46 -2.17
C LEU A 70 -14.06 -4.94 -2.44
N LEU A 71 -12.80 -5.32 -2.56
CA LEU A 71 -12.38 -6.71 -2.73
C LEU A 71 -12.86 -7.58 -1.56
N TRP A 72 -12.58 -7.18 -0.33
CA TRP A 72 -13.04 -7.93 0.85
C TRP A 72 -14.56 -7.90 1.01
N PHE A 73 -15.19 -6.78 0.68
CA PHE A 73 -16.64 -6.67 0.70
C PHE A 73 -17.26 -7.69 -0.26
N VAL A 74 -16.78 -7.76 -1.51
CA VAL A 74 -17.28 -8.71 -2.53
C VAL A 74 -17.04 -10.15 -2.10
N ILE A 75 -15.84 -10.49 -1.61
CA ILE A 75 -15.52 -11.84 -1.15
C ILE A 75 -16.43 -12.26 0.01
N VAL A 76 -16.49 -11.45 1.08
CA VAL A 76 -17.28 -11.75 2.27
C VAL A 76 -18.78 -11.75 1.95
N PHE A 77 -19.25 -10.83 1.10
CA PHE A 77 -20.63 -10.82 0.65
C PHE A 77 -20.98 -12.07 -0.14
N SER A 78 -20.12 -12.48 -1.07
CA SER A 78 -20.33 -13.66 -1.90
C SER A 78 -20.36 -14.93 -1.05
N ILE A 79 -19.43 -15.08 -0.10
CA ILE A 79 -19.43 -16.22 0.83
C ILE A 79 -20.70 -16.22 1.67
N ASN A 80 -21.04 -15.08 2.27
CA ASN A 80 -22.19 -14.98 3.16
C ASN A 80 -23.53 -15.22 2.43
N LYS A 81 -23.61 -14.86 1.15
CA LYS A 81 -24.84 -14.98 0.35
C LYS A 81 -24.97 -16.35 -0.32
N TYR A 82 -23.89 -16.89 -0.88
CA TYR A 82 -23.95 -18.06 -1.78
C TYR A 82 -23.39 -19.35 -1.17
N LEU A 83 -22.43 -19.26 -0.23
CA LEU A 83 -21.74 -20.44 0.31
C LEU A 83 -22.27 -20.82 1.70
N THR A 84 -22.17 -19.91 2.67
CA THR A 84 -22.59 -20.18 4.05
C THR A 84 -22.78 -18.90 4.84
N LYS A 85 -23.75 -18.89 5.77
CA LYS A 85 -24.01 -17.73 6.63
C LYS A 85 -22.87 -17.58 7.63
N ILE A 86 -22.11 -16.51 7.51
CA ILE A 86 -20.93 -16.26 8.35
C ILE A 86 -21.37 -15.88 9.76
N LYS A 87 -20.95 -16.69 10.75
CA LYS A 87 -21.09 -16.39 12.18
C LYS A 87 -19.74 -15.92 12.72
N THR A 88 -19.66 -14.66 13.15
CA THR A 88 -18.44 -14.09 13.72
C THR A 88 -18.36 -14.39 15.21
N TYR A 89 -17.28 -15.05 15.65
CA TYR A 89 -16.98 -15.23 17.07
C TYR A 89 -16.31 -13.98 17.65
N LYS A 90 -16.61 -13.68 18.92
CA LYS A 90 -16.09 -12.49 19.61
C LYS A 90 -14.56 -12.47 19.63
N ILE A 91 -13.93 -13.62 19.92
CA ILE A 91 -12.47 -13.73 20.03
C ILE A 91 -11.77 -13.45 18.70
N VAL A 92 -12.31 -13.94 17.58
CA VAL A 92 -11.79 -13.70 16.23
C VAL A 92 -11.90 -12.21 15.87
N THR A 93 -13.04 -11.60 16.20
CA THR A 93 -13.25 -10.17 15.96
C THR A 93 -12.25 -9.31 16.74
N ILE A 94 -12.03 -9.64 18.01
CA ILE A 94 -11.04 -8.94 18.85
C ILE A 94 -9.64 -9.10 18.26
N GLY A 95 -9.22 -10.32 17.93
CA GLY A 95 -7.89 -10.57 17.34
C GLY A 95 -7.66 -9.79 16.04
N LEU A 96 -8.63 -9.79 15.14
CA LEU A 96 -8.56 -9.03 13.88
C LEU A 96 -8.43 -7.52 14.12
N TRP A 97 -9.21 -6.98 15.06
CA TRP A 97 -9.14 -5.56 15.40
C TRP A 97 -7.84 -5.18 16.12
N THR A 98 -7.30 -6.05 16.97
CA THR A 98 -6.00 -5.82 17.61
C THR A 98 -4.89 -5.70 16.57
N ILE A 99 -4.81 -6.63 15.62
CA ILE A 99 -3.79 -6.59 14.55
C ILE A 99 -3.98 -5.35 13.68
N SER A 100 -5.23 -5.06 13.29
CA SER A 100 -5.55 -3.86 12.49
C SER A 100 -5.17 -2.57 13.22
N GLY A 101 -5.43 -2.50 14.53
CA GLY A 101 -5.08 -1.38 15.37
C GLY A 101 -3.56 -1.16 15.43
N ILE A 102 -2.78 -2.22 15.58
CA ILE A 102 -1.31 -2.14 15.56
C ILE A 102 -0.81 -1.59 14.22
N ILE A 103 -1.37 -2.05 13.10
CA ILE A 103 -1.01 -1.55 11.75
C ILE A 103 -1.34 -0.07 11.61
N ILE A 104 -2.54 0.36 12.03
CA ILE A 104 -2.97 1.76 11.96
C ILE A 104 -2.09 2.65 12.85
N LEU A 105 -1.77 2.20 14.06
CA LEU A 105 -0.90 2.94 14.98
C LEU A 105 0.51 3.08 14.43
N GLY A 106 1.09 1.99 13.89
CA GLY A 106 2.40 2.03 13.25
C GLY A 106 2.43 2.95 12.04
N ALA A 107 1.44 2.85 11.14
CA ALA A 107 1.33 3.70 9.97
C ALA A 107 1.13 5.18 10.35
N SER A 108 0.28 5.46 11.33
CA SER A 108 0.06 6.82 11.83
C SER A 108 1.31 7.41 12.47
N TYR A 109 2.07 6.59 13.22
CA TYR A 109 3.34 7.01 13.82
C TYR A 109 4.36 7.39 12.75
N ILE A 110 4.54 6.55 11.72
CA ILE A 110 5.43 6.86 10.59
C ILE A 110 4.94 8.14 9.89
N ALA A 111 3.66 8.22 9.56
CA ALA A 111 3.07 9.38 8.89
C ALA A 111 3.19 10.69 9.67
N SER A 112 3.44 10.65 10.98
CA SER A 112 3.59 11.84 11.82
C SER A 112 4.96 12.53 11.70
N PHE A 113 5.93 11.90 11.04
CA PHE A 113 7.26 12.49 10.86
C PHE A 113 7.21 13.72 9.93
N PRO A 114 7.81 14.86 10.34
CA PRO A 114 7.69 16.13 9.63
C PRO A 114 8.43 16.16 8.28
N GLU A 115 9.36 15.23 8.04
CA GLU A 115 10.10 15.12 6.79
C GLU A 115 9.25 14.54 5.65
N HIS A 116 8.07 13.99 5.95
CA HIS A 116 7.17 13.43 4.95
C HIS A 116 6.40 14.51 4.20
N ILE A 117 6.28 14.33 2.89
CA ILE A 117 5.59 15.27 2.01
C ILE A 117 4.28 14.63 1.55
N PHE A 118 3.18 15.37 1.75
CA PHE A 118 1.84 14.94 1.35
C PHE A 118 1.39 15.73 0.13
N TYR A 119 1.06 15.02 -0.94
CA TYR A 119 0.42 15.58 -2.12
C TYR A 119 -1.01 15.05 -2.21
N PHE A 120 -1.95 15.90 -2.63
CA PHE A 120 -3.32 15.44 -2.85
C PHE A 120 -3.38 14.38 -3.97
N LYS A 121 -2.69 14.64 -5.08
CA LYS A 121 -2.50 13.73 -6.23
C LYS A 121 -1.05 13.85 -6.68
N ARG A 122 -0.47 12.77 -7.22
CA ARG A 122 0.90 12.82 -7.74
C ARG A 122 1.08 13.97 -8.77
N PRO A 123 2.04 14.90 -8.57
CA PRO A 123 2.16 16.10 -9.39
C PRO A 123 3.02 15.90 -10.65
N TYR A 124 3.58 14.72 -10.85
CA TYR A 124 4.51 14.43 -11.95
C TYR A 124 4.17 13.11 -12.65
N GLU A 125 4.62 13.02 -13.90
CA GLU A 125 4.59 11.80 -14.69
C GLU A 125 5.79 10.92 -14.35
N MET A 126 5.64 9.63 -14.59
CA MET A 126 6.68 8.64 -14.33
C MET A 126 6.53 7.48 -15.30
N GLU A 127 7.65 6.97 -15.77
CA GLU A 127 7.69 5.76 -16.59
C GLU A 127 7.83 4.53 -15.68
N ILE A 128 6.98 3.52 -15.87
CA ILE A 128 7.02 2.28 -15.09
C ILE A 128 7.94 1.29 -15.79
N MET A 129 9.06 0.95 -15.15
CA MET A 129 10.05 0.05 -15.71
C MET A 129 9.83 -1.39 -15.25
N GLU A 130 9.73 -1.59 -13.94
CA GLU A 130 9.52 -2.90 -13.34
C GLU A 130 8.56 -2.81 -12.17
N THR A 131 7.83 -3.91 -11.93
CA THR A 131 6.91 -3.99 -10.81
C THR A 131 6.84 -5.41 -10.26
N GLY A 132 6.50 -5.54 -8.99
CA GLY A 132 6.30 -6.85 -8.38
C GLY A 132 5.51 -6.76 -7.09
N TYR A 133 4.96 -7.89 -6.65
CA TYR A 133 4.27 -7.97 -5.36
C TYR A 133 5.26 -8.28 -4.25
N LYS A 134 5.02 -7.70 -3.08
CA LYS A 134 5.80 -7.98 -1.88
C LYS A 134 4.93 -7.88 -0.65
N PHE A 135 5.39 -8.52 0.42
CA PHE A 135 4.94 -8.18 1.75
C PHE A 135 5.71 -6.98 2.31
N THR A 136 5.09 -6.19 3.17
CA THR A 136 5.68 -4.96 3.74
C THR A 136 7.01 -5.21 4.47
N TRP A 137 7.22 -6.41 5.02
CA TRP A 137 8.46 -6.79 5.70
C TRP A 137 9.56 -7.34 4.78
N GLN A 138 9.28 -7.54 3.49
CA GLN A 138 10.27 -8.03 2.53
C GLN A 138 11.08 -6.86 1.96
N LYS A 139 12.42 -7.01 1.97
CA LYS A 139 13.31 -6.07 1.30
C LYS A 139 13.20 -6.27 -0.22
N THR A 140 13.01 -5.19 -0.94
CA THR A 140 13.08 -5.18 -2.41
C THR A 140 14.44 -4.65 -2.81
N GLU A 141 15.18 -5.41 -3.60
CA GLU A 141 16.40 -4.90 -4.24
C GLU A 141 16.02 -4.00 -5.42
N ARG A 142 16.71 -2.88 -5.56
CA ARG A 142 16.53 -2.00 -6.71
C ARG A 142 17.02 -2.73 -7.97
N PRO A 143 16.30 -2.64 -9.11
CA PRO A 143 16.80 -3.13 -10.39
C PRO A 143 18.15 -2.51 -10.75
N ASP A 144 18.94 -3.18 -11.60
CA ASP A 144 20.25 -2.67 -12.01
C ASP A 144 20.10 -1.33 -12.75
N TYR A 145 20.64 -0.25 -12.18
CA TYR A 145 20.59 1.11 -12.72
C TYR A 145 21.08 1.16 -14.18
N TYR A 146 22.14 0.42 -14.46
CA TYR A 146 22.81 0.40 -15.76
C TYR A 146 21.99 -0.25 -16.87
N LYS A 147 20.97 -1.05 -16.49
CA LYS A 147 20.01 -1.62 -17.44
C LYS A 147 19.15 -0.53 -18.10
N TYR A 148 18.90 0.56 -17.39
CA TYR A 148 18.00 1.64 -17.82
C TYR A 148 18.73 2.93 -18.19
N HIS A 149 20.00 3.05 -17.80
CA HIS A 149 20.87 4.18 -18.11
C HIS A 149 22.13 3.75 -18.89
N PRO A 150 22.01 3.20 -20.12
CA PRO A 150 23.11 2.59 -20.86
C PRO A 150 24.22 3.57 -21.29
N LYS A 151 23.95 4.88 -21.24
CA LYS A 151 24.94 5.93 -21.53
C LYS A 151 25.95 6.14 -20.41
N HIS A 152 25.65 5.65 -19.22
CA HIS A 152 26.56 5.65 -18.07
C HIS A 152 27.12 4.24 -17.96
N THR A 153 28.17 3.89 -18.68
CA THR A 153 28.79 2.55 -18.55
C THR A 153 29.48 2.40 -17.18
N LYS A 154 29.40 1.21 -16.55
CA LYS A 154 30.18 0.88 -15.34
C LYS A 154 31.68 0.99 -15.69
N GLU A 155 32.35 2.05 -15.25
CA GLU A 155 33.82 2.11 -15.18
C GLU A 155 34.36 1.22 -14.06
#